data_AF-A0A0F9GBY1-F1
#
_entry.id   AF-A0A0F9GBY1-F1
#
_cell.length_a   1.000
_cell.length_b   1.000
_cell.length_c   1.000
_cell.angle_alpha   90.00
_cell.angle_beta   90.00
_cell.angle_gamma   90.00
#
_symmetry.space_group_name_H-M   'P 1'
#
loop_
_entity.id
_entity.type
_entity.pdbx_description
1 polymer ?
#
loop_
_entity_poly.entity_id
_entity_poly.type
_entity_poly.pdbx_seq_one_letter_code
_entity_poly.pdbx_strand_id
1 'polypeptide(L)'
;MKNKKLLVVILLSLSFCLVVSGVGYGEIPEWMNIAEATYMRVSLLEARVGYMMRNPTSFLTVNFRYHPPGVLALNFPVSYANAEGKIYVLIHDIRDRFSELSGIALLNMFKRTLETLYSFIRVEATDMDDDIIAALYTEEEIPLAYFYQGKYHLWDE
;
A
#
# COMPACT_ATOMS: atom_id res chain seq x y z
N MET A 1 15.44 -3.63 65.08
CA MET A 1 15.64 -4.45 63.86
C MET A 1 14.45 -4.48 62.88
N LYS A 2 13.29 -3.87 63.17
CA LYS A 2 12.11 -3.91 62.28
C LYS A 2 12.16 -2.94 61.08
N ASN A 3 12.94 -1.85 61.16
CA ASN A 3 12.97 -0.82 60.10
C ASN A 3 13.98 -1.09 58.97
N LYS A 4 14.88 -2.07 59.11
CA LYS A 4 15.83 -2.45 58.05
C LYS A 4 15.20 -3.33 56.96
N LYS A 5 14.16 -4.10 57.31
CA LYS A 5 13.46 -4.98 56.36
C LYS A 5 12.56 -4.20 55.39
N LEU A 6 11.98 -3.09 55.84
CA LEU A 6 11.12 -2.24 55.02
C LEU A 6 11.91 -1.55 53.89
N LEU A 7 13.15 -1.15 54.18
CA LEU A 7 14.02 -0.43 53.26
C LEU A 7 14.52 -1.34 52.11
N VAL A 8 14.73 -2.62 52.40
CA VAL A 8 15.10 -3.64 51.39
C VAL A 8 13.94 -3.93 50.43
N VAL A 9 12.70 -3.95 50.93
CA VAL A 9 11.51 -4.16 50.08
C VAL A 9 11.27 -2.98 49.13
N ILE A 10 11.48 -1.75 49.60
CA ILE A 10 11.34 -0.53 48.77
C ILE A 10 12.42 -0.45 47.68
N LEU A 11 13.67 -0.85 47.99
CA LEU A 11 14.76 -0.91 47.02
C LEU A 11 14.55 -2.01 45.96
N LEU A 12 13.95 -3.14 46.32
CA LEU A 12 13.59 -4.22 45.38
C LEU A 12 12.40 -3.85 44.49
N SER A 13 11.40 -3.11 44.99
CA SER A 13 10.28 -2.64 44.17
C SER A 13 10.69 -1.54 43.19
N LEU A 14 11.62 -0.65 43.57
CA LEU A 14 12.14 0.40 42.69
C LEU A 14 13.05 -0.13 41.58
N SER A 15 13.79 -1.21 41.85
CA SER A 15 14.61 -1.89 40.83
C SER A 15 13.79 -2.67 39.81
N PHE A 16 12.60 -3.16 40.17
CA PHE A 16 11.65 -3.73 39.21
C PHE A 16 10.94 -2.69 38.32
N CYS A 17 10.74 -1.45 38.80
CA CYS A 17 10.17 -0.38 37.96
C CYS A 17 11.17 0.21 36.95
N LEU A 18 12.48 0.16 37.22
CA LEU A 18 13.49 0.69 36.31
C LEU A 18 13.88 -0.26 35.16
N VAL A 19 13.64 -1.57 35.31
CA VAL A 19 13.94 -2.54 34.23
C VAL A 19 12.80 -2.64 33.20
N VAL A 20 11.59 -2.19 33.52
CA VAL A 20 10.43 -2.25 32.60
C VAL A 20 10.25 -0.96 31.79
N SER A 21 10.99 0.11 32.09
CA SER A 21 10.74 1.45 31.52
C SER A 21 11.75 1.88 30.43
N GLY A 22 12.50 0.95 29.83
CA GLY A 22 13.64 1.31 28.95
C GLY A 22 13.84 0.47 27.70
N VAL A 23 12.92 -0.43 27.35
CA VAL A 23 12.90 -1.07 26.04
C VAL A 23 11.64 -0.60 25.35
N GLY A 24 11.75 0.51 24.62
CA GLY A 24 10.74 0.98 23.70
C GLY A 24 10.51 -0.07 22.62
N TYR A 25 9.65 -1.04 22.91
CA TYR A 25 9.03 -1.87 21.90
C TYR A 25 8.12 -0.95 21.06
N GLY A 26 8.58 -0.54 19.89
CA GLY A 26 7.71 0.11 18.91
C GLY A 26 8.40 0.92 17.83
N GLU A 27 9.61 1.43 18.04
CA GLU A 27 10.28 2.22 17.01
C GLU A 27 11.07 1.29 16.07
N ILE A 28 10.49 1.01 14.90
CA ILE A 28 11.20 0.37 13.80
C ILE A 28 12.35 1.32 13.40
N PRO A 29 13.61 0.85 13.39
CA PRO A 29 14.72 1.67 12.95
C PRO A 29 14.48 2.19 11.52
N GLU A 30 14.70 3.49 11.30
CA GLU A 30 14.48 4.16 10.00
C GLU A 30 15.12 3.42 8.81
N TRP A 31 16.29 2.80 9.00
CA TRP A 31 16.98 2.04 7.97
C TRP A 31 16.22 0.78 7.51
N MET A 32 15.39 0.19 8.38
CA MET A 32 14.55 -0.96 8.02
C MET A 32 13.45 -0.53 7.04
N ASN A 33 12.81 0.63 7.29
CA ASN A 33 11.81 1.18 6.37
C ASN A 33 12.42 1.49 4.99
N ILE A 34 13.66 1.99 4.95
CA ILE A 34 14.38 2.26 3.70
C ILE A 34 14.68 0.94 2.95
N ALA A 35 15.13 -0.09 3.66
CA ALA A 35 15.42 -1.39 3.07
C ALA A 35 14.16 -2.06 2.50
N GLU A 36 13.06 -2.03 3.25
CA GLU A 36 11.75 -2.52 2.82
C GLU A 36 11.25 -1.77 1.57
N ALA A 37 11.25 -0.43 1.60
CA ALA A 37 10.83 0.37 0.46
C ALA A 37 11.68 0.11 -0.79
N THR A 38 12.98 -0.12 -0.62
CA THR A 38 13.90 -0.46 -1.71
C THR A 38 13.60 -1.83 -2.29
N TYR A 39 13.40 -2.84 -1.44
CA TYR A 39 13.02 -4.19 -1.86
C TYR A 39 11.69 -4.19 -2.62
N MET A 40 10.67 -3.57 -2.03
CA MET A 40 9.34 -3.43 -2.64
C MET A 40 9.42 -2.75 -4.01
N ARG A 41 10.22 -1.69 -4.13
CA ARG A 41 10.41 -1.01 -5.42
C ARG A 41 10.99 -1.93 -6.50
N VAL A 42 11.94 -2.79 -6.16
CA VAL A 42 12.52 -3.75 -7.12
C VAL A 42 11.50 -4.81 -7.51
N SER A 43 10.84 -5.44 -6.53
CA SER A 43 9.85 -6.49 -6.79
C SER A 43 8.68 -5.97 -7.64
N LEU A 44 8.18 -4.76 -7.33
CA LEU A 44 7.13 -4.11 -8.10
C LEU A 44 7.57 -3.74 -9.53
N LEU A 45 8.84 -3.39 -9.73
CA LEU A 45 9.39 -3.17 -11.07
C LEU A 45 9.42 -4.47 -11.88
N GLU A 46 9.87 -5.57 -11.26
CA GLU A 46 9.86 -6.90 -11.89
C GLU A 46 8.45 -7.34 -12.26
N ALA A 47 7.48 -7.13 -11.36
CA ALA A 47 6.08 -7.42 -11.61
C ALA A 47 5.53 -6.60 -12.80
N ARG A 48 5.87 -5.31 -12.89
CA ARG A 48 5.52 -4.46 -14.04
C ARG A 48 6.07 -5.04 -15.34
N VAL A 49 7.36 -5.40 -15.37
CA VAL A 49 8.00 -5.99 -16.55
C VAL A 49 7.34 -7.31 -16.92
N GLY A 50 7.09 -8.18 -15.93
CA GLY A 50 6.40 -9.45 -16.12
C GLY A 50 5.01 -9.27 -16.72
N TYR A 51 4.24 -8.30 -16.24
CA TYR A 51 2.93 -7.98 -16.79
C TYR A 51 3.02 -7.51 -18.25
N MET A 52 3.92 -6.57 -18.55
CA MET A 52 4.09 -6.04 -19.91
C MET A 52 4.53 -7.13 -20.89
N MET A 53 5.42 -8.04 -20.47
CA MET A 53 5.87 -9.17 -21.30
C MET A 53 4.76 -10.19 -21.57
N ARG A 54 3.88 -10.45 -20.60
CA ARG A 54 2.75 -11.39 -20.78
C ARG A 54 1.56 -10.76 -21.49
N ASN A 55 1.44 -9.43 -21.48
CA ASN A 55 0.32 -8.69 -22.05
C ASN A 55 0.79 -7.57 -23.01
N PRO A 56 1.58 -7.90 -24.05
CA PRO A 56 2.20 -6.90 -24.93
C PRO A 56 1.18 -6.10 -25.75
N THR A 57 -0.05 -6.61 -25.87
CA THR A 57 -1.15 -5.99 -26.62
C THR A 57 -2.23 -5.40 -25.71
N SER A 58 -1.96 -5.23 -24.42
CA SER A 58 -2.92 -4.63 -23.48
C SER A 58 -3.19 -3.15 -23.78
N PHE A 59 -2.22 -2.45 -24.36
CA PHE A 59 -2.24 -0.98 -24.55
C PHE A 59 -2.45 -0.21 -23.24
N LEU A 60 -2.05 -0.82 -22.12
CA LEU A 60 -2.09 -0.20 -20.80
C LEU A 60 -0.68 0.16 -20.35
N THR A 61 -0.50 1.39 -19.88
CA THR A 61 0.67 1.76 -19.09
C THR A 61 0.33 1.52 -17.62
N VAL A 62 1.06 0.61 -16.98
CA VAL A 62 0.85 0.29 -15.57
C VAL A 62 2.06 0.70 -14.75
N ASN A 63 1.81 1.32 -13.59
CA ASN A 63 2.83 1.69 -12.62
C ASN A 63 2.44 1.15 -11.24
N PHE A 64 3.36 0.41 -10.62
CA PHE A 64 3.22 -0.05 -9.24
C PHE A 64 4.10 0.81 -8.35
N ARG A 65 3.54 1.38 -7.27
CA ARG A 65 4.27 2.20 -6.30
C ARG A 65 3.94 1.76 -4.89
N TYR A 66 4.96 1.34 -4.15
CA TYR A 66 4.80 1.14 -2.72
C TYR A 66 4.87 2.49 -2.00
N HIS A 67 3.94 2.70 -1.07
CA HIS A 67 3.86 3.91 -0.28
C HIS A 67 4.33 3.63 1.15
N PRO A 68 5.61 3.90 1.46
CA PRO A 68 6.15 3.57 2.76
C PRO A 68 5.54 4.44 3.86
N PRO A 69 5.60 3.96 5.11
CA PRO A 69 5.27 4.72 6.30
C PRO A 69 5.79 6.16 6.31
N GLY A 70 4.91 7.12 6.64
CA GLY A 70 5.27 8.52 6.85
C GLY A 70 5.61 9.37 5.62
N VAL A 71 5.45 8.88 4.39
CA VAL A 71 5.67 9.68 3.15
C VAL A 71 4.35 10.23 2.64
N LEU A 72 4.27 11.50 2.22
CA LEU A 72 3.00 12.10 1.73
C LEU A 72 2.53 11.54 0.37
N ALA A 73 1.26 11.11 0.27
CA ALA A 73 0.66 10.50 -0.93
C ALA A 73 0.27 11.53 -2.01
N LEU A 74 0.15 11.04 -3.25
CA LEU A 74 -0.30 11.79 -4.44
C LEU A 74 -1.80 12.13 -4.39
N ASN A 75 -2.23 13.09 -5.21
CA ASN A 75 -3.61 13.55 -5.42
C ASN A 75 -4.58 12.41 -5.79
N PHE A 76 -5.03 11.65 -4.80
CA PHE A 76 -6.02 10.59 -4.90
C PHE A 76 -7.27 11.03 -4.12
N PRO A 77 -8.50 10.64 -4.51
CA PRO A 77 -9.74 11.02 -3.80
C PRO A 77 -9.85 10.42 -2.39
N VAL A 78 -8.85 9.66 -1.94
CA VAL A 78 -8.82 9.00 -0.64
C VAL A 78 -7.86 9.74 0.30
N SER A 79 -8.31 9.93 1.53
CA SER A 79 -7.52 10.55 2.60
C SER A 79 -6.16 9.88 2.80
N TYR A 80 -5.16 10.73 3.02
CA TYR A 80 -3.76 10.39 3.24
C TYR A 80 -3.51 9.32 4.31
N ALA A 81 -4.27 9.32 5.41
CA ALA A 81 -4.09 8.39 6.52
C ALA A 81 -4.29 6.91 6.14
N ASN A 82 -4.92 6.65 4.99
CA ASN A 82 -5.25 5.29 4.55
C ASN A 82 -4.35 4.77 3.42
N ALA A 83 -3.34 5.54 3.03
CA ALA A 83 -2.39 5.24 1.96
C ALA A 83 -1.17 4.43 2.44
N GLU A 84 -0.89 4.53 3.73
CA GLU A 84 0.37 4.09 4.35
C GLU A 84 0.53 2.57 4.28
N GLY A 85 1.72 2.11 3.85
CA GLY A 85 2.04 0.69 3.72
C GLY A 85 1.37 -0.01 2.54
N LYS A 86 0.68 0.72 1.66
CA LYS A 86 -0.07 0.15 0.54
C LYS A 86 0.67 0.24 -0.79
N ILE A 87 0.24 -0.59 -1.73
CA ILE A 87 0.70 -0.57 -3.11
C ILE A 87 -0.32 0.16 -3.97
N TYR A 88 0.12 1.24 -4.58
CA TYR A 88 -0.62 2.01 -5.57
C TYR A 88 -0.41 1.42 -6.96
N VAL A 89 -1.52 1.10 -7.62
CA VAL A 89 -1.56 0.63 -9.01
C VAL A 89 -2.16 1.73 -9.87
N LEU A 90 -1.34 2.41 -10.65
CA LEU A 90 -1.79 3.41 -11.62
C LEU A 90 -1.89 2.73 -12.98
N ILE A 91 -3.07 2.83 -13.59
CA ILE A 91 -3.38 2.23 -14.88
C ILE A 91 -3.78 3.35 -15.82
N HIS A 92 -3.05 3.52 -16.91
CA HIS A 92 -3.40 4.44 -17.98
C HIS A 92 -3.77 3.65 -19.23
N ASP A 93 -4.92 3.94 -19.80
CA ASP A 93 -5.35 3.41 -21.08
C ASP A 93 -4.85 4.30 -22.22
N ILE A 94 -3.91 3.80 -23.01
CA ILE A 94 -3.26 4.54 -24.12
C ILE A 94 -4.19 4.61 -25.35
N ARG A 95 -5.35 3.94 -25.32
CA ARG A 95 -6.29 3.90 -26.44
C ARG A 95 -7.66 4.45 -26.11
N ASP A 96 -7.84 4.96 -24.90
CA ASP A 96 -9.12 5.49 -24.41
C ASP A 96 -10.31 4.54 -24.62
N ARG A 97 -10.07 3.23 -24.69
CA ARG A 97 -11.15 2.22 -24.75
C ARG A 97 -11.97 2.19 -23.47
N PHE A 98 -11.38 2.52 -22.33
CA PHE A 98 -12.10 2.57 -21.06
C PHE A 98 -13.08 3.74 -21.00
N SER A 99 -12.75 4.90 -21.55
CA SER A 99 -13.63 6.09 -21.50
C SER A 99 -14.85 5.96 -22.40
N GLU A 100 -14.80 5.10 -23.42
CA GLU A 100 -15.94 4.75 -24.28
C GLU A 100 -16.98 3.85 -23.60
N LEU A 101 -16.66 3.27 -22.43
CA LEU A 101 -17.53 2.34 -21.74
C LEU A 101 -18.53 3.05 -20.82
N SER A 102 -19.76 2.51 -20.77
CA SER A 102 -20.71 2.85 -19.70
C SER A 102 -20.15 2.49 -18.32
N GLY A 103 -20.58 3.18 -17.26
CA GLY A 103 -20.09 2.99 -15.89
C GLY A 103 -19.94 1.52 -15.44
N ILE A 104 -21.01 0.72 -15.56
CA ILE A 104 -20.97 -0.70 -15.16
C ILE A 104 -19.95 -1.51 -16.01
N ALA A 105 -19.90 -1.26 -17.32
CA ALA A 105 -18.94 -1.93 -18.19
C ALA A 105 -17.50 -1.53 -17.88
N LEU A 106 -17.27 -0.25 -17.58
CA LEU A 106 -15.99 0.31 -17.16
C LEU A 106 -15.49 -0.35 -15.89
N LEU A 107 -16.32 -0.40 -14.84
CA LEU A 107 -15.95 -1.04 -13.57
C LEU A 107 -15.69 -2.54 -13.72
N ASN A 108 -16.48 -3.24 -14.53
CA ASN A 108 -16.26 -4.67 -14.80
C ASN A 108 -14.93 -4.93 -15.53
N MET A 109 -14.59 -4.10 -16.52
CA MET A 109 -13.33 -4.22 -17.23
C MET A 109 -12.15 -3.85 -16.32
N PHE A 110 -12.31 -2.80 -15.51
CA PHE A 110 -11.30 -2.36 -14.56
C PHE A 110 -11.02 -3.43 -13.51
N LYS A 111 -12.06 -4.06 -12.96
CA LYS A 111 -11.95 -5.19 -12.04
C LYS A 111 -11.09 -6.32 -12.60
N ARG A 112 -11.41 -6.80 -13.81
CA ARG A 112 -10.66 -7.89 -14.47
C ARG A 112 -9.19 -7.52 -14.70
N THR A 113 -8.94 -6.28 -15.13
CA THR A 113 -7.58 -5.76 -15.33
C THR A 113 -6.82 -5.74 -14.01
N LEU A 114 -7.44 -5.23 -12.94
CA LEU A 114 -6.79 -5.13 -11.63
C LEU A 114 -6.54 -6.50 -11.00
N GLU A 115 -7.48 -7.45 -11.09
CA GLU A 115 -7.29 -8.83 -10.64
C GLU A 115 -6.14 -9.51 -11.41
N THR A 116 -6.01 -9.23 -12.70
CA THR A 116 -4.89 -9.72 -13.51
C THR A 116 -3.58 -9.12 -13.01
N LEU A 117 -3.51 -7.81 -12.77
CA LEU A 117 -2.32 -7.14 -12.23
C LEU A 117 -1.94 -7.64 -10.84
N TYR A 118 -2.93 -7.83 -9.97
CA TYR A 118 -2.74 -8.37 -8.64
C TYR A 118 -2.05 -9.73 -8.66
N SER A 119 -2.36 -10.59 -9.65
CA SER A 119 -1.67 -11.88 -9.80
C SER A 119 -0.16 -11.79 -10.00
N PHE A 120 0.37 -10.65 -10.46
CA PHE A 120 1.83 -10.41 -10.60
C PHE A 120 2.48 -9.90 -9.33
N ILE A 121 1.73 -9.26 -8.44
CA ILE A 121 2.23 -8.67 -7.19
C ILE A 121 1.75 -9.40 -5.94
N ARG A 122 1.07 -10.54 -6.10
CA ARG A 122 0.48 -11.33 -4.99
C ARG A 122 1.49 -11.78 -3.95
N VAL A 123 2.77 -11.90 -4.32
CA VAL A 123 3.85 -12.22 -3.35
C VAL A 123 4.07 -11.07 -2.37
N GLU A 124 3.85 -9.83 -2.81
CA GLU A 124 4.08 -8.61 -2.05
C GLU A 124 2.80 -8.01 -1.43
N ALA A 125 1.62 -8.34 -1.98
CA ALA A 125 0.31 -7.93 -1.47
C ALA A 125 -0.53 -9.17 -1.15
N THR A 126 -0.69 -9.46 0.13
CA THR A 126 -1.33 -10.69 0.62
C THR A 126 -2.85 -10.60 0.51
N ASP A 127 -3.41 -9.41 0.73
CA ASP A 127 -4.83 -9.13 0.60
C ASP A 127 -5.03 -7.95 -0.36
N MET A 128 -5.72 -8.20 -1.48
CA MET A 128 -5.99 -7.16 -2.45
C MET A 128 -6.84 -6.03 -1.86
N ASP A 129 -7.81 -6.33 -0.99
CA ASP A 129 -8.78 -5.35 -0.51
C ASP A 129 -8.14 -4.34 0.45
N ASP A 130 -7.13 -4.79 1.21
CA ASP A 130 -6.45 -3.99 2.21
C ASP A 130 -5.12 -3.40 1.69
N ASP A 131 -4.35 -4.16 0.93
CA ASP A 131 -2.98 -3.79 0.52
C ASP A 131 -2.95 -2.94 -0.75
N ILE A 132 -4.00 -2.99 -1.58
CA ILE A 132 -4.01 -2.34 -2.90
C ILE A 132 -4.92 -1.11 -2.92
N ILE A 133 -4.39 -0.04 -3.49
CA ILE A 133 -5.16 1.10 -4.00
C ILE A 133 -4.89 1.18 -5.49
N ALA A 134 -5.92 1.34 -6.31
CA ALA A 134 -5.72 1.46 -7.75
C ALA A 134 -6.54 2.58 -8.36
N ALA A 135 -5.99 3.25 -9.37
CA ALA A 135 -6.73 4.19 -10.20
C ALA A 135 -6.51 3.92 -11.67
N LEU A 136 -7.58 4.17 -12.41
CA LEU A 136 -7.67 4.07 -13.84
C LEU A 136 -7.82 5.49 -14.42
N TYR A 137 -6.97 5.81 -15.37
CA TYR A 137 -6.94 7.06 -16.10
C TYR A 137 -6.96 6.82 -17.61
N THR A 138 -7.37 7.85 -18.35
CA THR A 138 -7.07 7.97 -19.79
C THR A 138 -5.58 8.24 -20.01
N GLU A 139 -5.15 8.27 -21.28
CA GLU A 139 -3.80 8.73 -21.64
C GLU A 139 -3.57 10.19 -21.20
N GLU A 140 -4.60 11.03 -21.31
CA GLU A 140 -4.59 12.46 -20.93
C GLU A 140 -4.71 12.70 -19.41
N GLU A 141 -4.47 11.68 -18.58
CA GLU A 141 -4.56 11.73 -17.11
C GLU A 141 -5.96 12.11 -16.57
N ILE A 142 -7.02 11.91 -17.36
CA ILE A 142 -8.40 12.08 -16.89
C ILE A 142 -8.77 10.85 -16.08
N PRO A 143 -9.14 11.00 -14.80
CA PRO A 143 -9.49 9.86 -13.98
C PRO A 143 -10.85 9.29 -14.36
N LEU A 144 -10.97 7.96 -14.34
CA LEU A 144 -12.17 7.24 -14.74
C LEU A 144 -12.77 6.43 -13.59
N ALA A 145 -11.93 5.70 -12.86
CA ALA A 145 -12.35 4.83 -11.77
C ALA A 145 -11.23 4.59 -10.77
N TYR A 146 -11.61 4.17 -9.56
CA TYR A 146 -10.66 3.77 -8.53
C TYR A 146 -11.12 2.54 -7.74
N PHE A 147 -10.16 1.83 -7.17
CA PHE A 147 -10.36 0.71 -6.27
C PHE A 147 -9.78 1.05 -4.90
N TYR A 148 -10.59 0.86 -3.87
CA TYR A 148 -10.23 1.14 -2.49
C TYR A 148 -11.09 0.31 -1.53
N GLN A 149 -10.46 -0.34 -0.53
CA GLN A 149 -11.15 -1.14 0.49
C GLN A 149 -12.10 -2.20 -0.09
N GLY A 150 -11.61 -2.97 -1.07
CA GLY A 150 -12.37 -4.03 -1.72
C GLY A 150 -13.51 -3.57 -2.64
N LYS A 151 -13.61 -2.26 -2.91
CA LYS A 151 -14.69 -1.68 -3.71
C LYS A 151 -14.16 -0.94 -4.92
N TYR A 152 -14.95 -1.00 -6.00
CA TYR A 152 -14.70 -0.30 -7.25
C TYR A 152 -15.67 0.86 -7.37
N HIS A 153 -15.16 2.02 -7.77
CA HIS A 153 -15.89 3.27 -7.81
C HIS A 153 -15.61 3.98 -9.13
N LEU A 154 -16.63 4.64 -9.68
CA LEU A 154 -16.40 5.67 -10.69
C LEU A 154 -15.80 6.90 -10.01
N TRP A 155 -15.03 7.69 -10.75
CA TRP A 155 -14.33 8.81 -10.14
C TRP A 155 -15.26 9.96 -9.72
N ASP A 156 -16.32 10.20 -10.50
CA ASP A 156 -17.25 11.33 -10.31
C ASP A 156 -18.53 10.95 -9.53
N GLU A 157 -18.59 9.76 -8.92
CA GLU A 157 -19.73 9.28 -8.10
C GLU A 157 -19.35 9.12 -6.62
#